data_AF-A0A9W9NR89-F1
#
_entry.id   AF-A0A9W9NR89-F1
#
_cell.length_a   1.000
_cell.length_b   1.000
_cell.length_c   1.000
_cell.angle_alpha   90.00
_cell.angle_beta   90.00
_cell.angle_gamma   90.00
#
_symmetry.space_group_name_H-M   'P 1'
#
loop_
_entity.id
_entity.type
_entity.pdbx_description
1 polymer ?
#
loop_
_entity_poly.entity_id
_entity_poly.type
_entity_poly.pdbx_seq_one_letter_code
_entity_poly.pdbx_strand_id
1 'polypeptide(L)'
;MRRVIVAGLALWSTAIALPSPNGSPANVDSKPDAEPQPDPTLTDPLWLNYGLNASAEYKYFHEPGRDDILGHYDSRYFKEPVSDSERAETLTNMIRAYLNFFNENELETWIAHGTLLGWWWNGKILPWDWDMDTQVPDTTLAYLADHFNHTIVEYTTPDSPIIRQYLLDINPWSRQRERGKGHNIIDARWIDIHNGLYIDITGLSRLELEHHPDIWQCKNFHKYRLIDLYPMRRTYFEGVPAKVPFAYDQVLREEYSDKALTETEFHNHTWFPELSEWVSDKDVADLSAKLSVDYE
;
A
#
# COMPACT_ATOMS: atom_id res chain seq x y z
N MET A 1 22.35 -18.51 -26.60
CA MET A 1 22.76 -17.18 -26.12
C MET A 1 21.79 -16.75 -25.04
N ARG A 2 22.20 -16.83 -23.77
CA ARG A 2 21.42 -16.38 -22.60
C ARG A 2 22.07 -15.10 -22.10
N ARG A 3 21.29 -14.04 -21.85
CA ARG A 3 21.75 -12.85 -21.12
C ARG A 3 21.01 -12.78 -19.80
N VAL A 4 21.79 -12.92 -18.74
CA VAL A 4 21.42 -12.64 -17.35
C VAL A 4 21.65 -11.15 -17.14
N ILE A 5 20.66 -10.44 -16.60
CA ILE A 5 20.80 -9.07 -16.12
C ILE A 5 20.84 -9.13 -14.60
N VAL A 6 22.00 -8.81 -14.03
CA VAL A 6 22.21 -8.60 -12.59
C VAL A 6 22.08 -7.10 -12.36
N ALA A 7 21.07 -6.67 -11.60
CA ALA A 7 20.96 -5.30 -11.13
C ALA A 7 21.89 -5.11 -9.91
N GLY A 8 22.83 -4.18 -10.02
CA GLY A 8 23.90 -3.95 -9.06
C GLY A 8 23.46 -3.16 -7.82
N LEU A 9 23.95 -3.61 -6.67
CA LEU A 9 24.01 -2.88 -5.40
C LEU A 9 25.01 -1.72 -5.50
N ALA A 10 24.58 -0.50 -5.18
CA ALA A 10 25.46 0.65 -5.05
C ALA A 10 26.00 0.75 -3.61
N LEU A 11 27.27 0.35 -3.42
CA LEU A 11 28.07 0.59 -2.22
C LEU A 11 28.69 1.99 -2.28
N TRP A 12 28.44 2.83 -1.27
CA TRP A 12 29.09 4.14 -1.15
C TRP A 12 30.47 3.98 -0.50
N SER A 13 31.51 4.53 -1.15
CA SER A 13 32.88 4.58 -0.65
C SER A 13 33.14 5.95 0.00
N THR A 14 33.57 5.95 1.26
CA THR A 14 33.99 7.15 2.00
C THR A 14 35.45 7.47 1.70
N ALA A 15 35.73 8.61 1.07
CA ALA A 15 37.08 9.17 0.98
C ALA A 15 37.34 10.08 2.19
N ILE A 16 38.33 9.72 3.00
CA ILE A 16 38.83 10.53 4.12
C ILE A 16 39.90 11.47 3.57
N ALA A 17 39.70 12.78 3.70
CA ALA A 17 40.72 13.79 3.43
C ALA A 17 41.42 14.18 4.75
N LEU A 18 42.75 14.05 4.78
CA LEU A 18 43.62 14.52 5.87
C LEU A 18 43.90 16.03 5.72
N PRO A 19 44.00 16.80 6.81
CA PRO A 19 44.39 18.20 6.73
C PRO A 19 45.92 18.37 6.69
N SER A 20 46.39 19.46 6.08
CA SER A 20 47.77 19.95 6.24
C SER A 20 47.81 21.49 6.28
N PRO A 21 48.85 22.09 6.88
CA PRO A 21 48.70 23.21 7.80
C PRO A 21 49.19 24.56 7.24
N ASN A 22 48.87 25.61 8.00
CA ASN A 22 49.41 26.98 8.06
C ASN A 22 48.64 28.11 7.34
N GLY A 23 48.21 29.09 8.16
CA GLY A 23 47.78 30.43 7.77
C GLY A 23 47.27 31.23 8.99
N SER A 24 48.04 32.23 9.40
CA SER A 24 47.97 33.05 10.64
C SER A 24 46.70 33.93 10.83
N PRO A 25 46.49 34.56 12.02
CA PRO A 25 45.19 35.02 12.49
C PRO A 25 44.85 36.44 12.03
N ALA A 26 43.58 36.72 11.73
CA ALA A 26 43.10 38.09 11.57
C ALA A 26 41.61 38.25 11.94
N ASN A 27 41.38 39.21 12.83
CA ASN A 27 40.19 40.00 13.11
C ASN A 27 38.85 39.32 13.41
N VAL A 28 38.49 39.39 14.70
CA VAL A 28 37.11 39.36 15.19
C VAL A 28 36.42 40.65 14.77
N ASP A 29 35.80 40.64 13.58
CA ASP A 29 34.72 41.57 13.27
C ASP A 29 33.43 41.01 13.89
N SER A 30 32.94 41.68 14.93
CA SER A 30 31.64 41.42 15.52
C SER A 30 30.55 41.76 14.49
N LYS A 31 29.99 40.74 13.84
CA LYS A 31 28.72 40.84 13.11
C LYS A 31 27.62 41.30 14.07
N PRO A 32 26.67 42.13 13.61
CA PRO A 32 25.51 42.49 14.43
C PRO A 32 24.74 41.21 14.78
N ASP A 33 24.28 41.11 16.02
CA ASP A 33 23.43 40.02 16.50
C ASP A 33 22.31 39.79 15.50
N ALA A 34 22.28 38.61 14.89
CA ALA A 34 21.18 38.21 14.02
C ALA A 34 19.90 38.27 14.86
N GLU A 35 18.90 39.00 14.38
CA GLU A 35 17.56 38.95 14.97
C GLU A 35 17.17 37.47 15.16
N PRO A 36 16.66 37.07 16.33
CA PRO A 36 16.23 35.70 16.55
C PRO A 36 15.21 35.36 15.46
N GLN A 37 15.61 34.47 14.55
CA GLN A 37 14.72 33.94 13.53
C GLN A 37 13.49 33.39 14.25
N PRO A 38 12.27 33.77 13.87
CA PRO A 38 11.07 33.20 14.46
C PRO A 38 11.16 31.68 14.32
N ASP A 39 10.85 30.96 15.40
CA ASP A 39 10.89 29.51 15.39
C ASP A 39 10.02 29.02 14.20
N PRO A 40 10.60 28.33 13.20
CA PRO A 40 9.88 27.97 11.97
C PRO A 40 8.65 27.10 12.24
N THR A 41 8.58 26.44 13.41
CA THR A 41 7.39 25.69 13.84
C THR A 41 6.18 26.59 14.11
N LEU A 42 6.37 27.88 14.42
CA LEU A 42 5.28 28.84 14.71
C LEU A 42 4.49 29.27 13.47
N THR A 43 4.94 28.89 12.26
CA THR A 43 4.24 29.15 11.00
C THR A 43 3.85 27.89 10.24
N ASP A 44 4.32 26.72 10.66
CA ASP A 44 4.05 25.45 9.99
C ASP A 44 2.62 24.97 10.30
N PRO A 45 1.71 24.89 9.31
CA PRO A 45 0.34 24.41 9.53
C PRO A 45 0.29 22.99 10.09
N LEU A 46 1.28 22.15 9.81
CA LEU A 46 1.34 20.78 10.30
C LEU A 46 1.59 20.75 11.82
N TRP A 47 2.45 21.64 12.31
CA TRP A 47 2.69 21.84 13.74
C TRP A 47 1.50 22.51 14.43
N LEU A 48 1.01 23.61 13.86
CA LEU A 48 -0.06 24.41 14.47
C LEU A 48 -1.37 23.64 14.62
N ASN A 49 -1.71 22.81 13.63
CA ASN A 49 -2.98 22.08 13.62
C ASN A 49 -2.87 20.69 14.27
N TYR A 50 -1.71 20.03 14.16
CA TYR A 50 -1.59 18.61 14.53
C TYR A 50 -0.41 18.29 15.46
N GLY A 51 0.41 19.28 15.84
CA GLY A 51 1.59 19.06 16.69
C GLY A 51 2.70 18.25 16.01
N LEU A 52 2.69 18.16 14.68
CA LEU A 52 3.61 17.36 13.89
C LEU A 52 4.73 18.25 13.34
N ASN A 53 5.98 17.93 13.71
CA ASN A 53 7.17 18.64 13.25
C ASN A 53 7.85 17.85 12.12
N ALA A 54 7.72 18.30 10.87
CA ALA A 54 8.29 17.62 9.70
C ALA A 54 9.81 17.33 9.82
N SER A 55 10.57 18.19 10.52
CA SER A 55 12.00 17.97 10.75
C SER A 55 12.28 16.80 11.69
N ALA A 56 11.31 16.41 12.53
CA ALA A 56 11.35 15.28 13.44
C ALA A 56 10.51 14.08 12.94
N GLU A 57 10.23 13.99 11.63
CA GLU A 57 9.49 12.86 11.05
C GLU A 57 10.13 11.50 11.38
N TYR A 58 9.29 10.57 11.82
CA TYR A 58 9.62 9.18 12.16
C TYR A 58 8.74 8.22 11.36
N LYS A 59 9.20 6.97 11.19
CA LYS A 59 8.39 5.91 10.57
C LYS A 59 7.29 5.47 11.54
N TYR A 60 6.02 5.54 11.14
CA TYR A 60 4.89 5.15 11.98
C TYR A 60 4.64 3.64 12.00
N PHE A 61 4.50 3.03 10.82
CA PHE A 61 4.24 1.60 10.69
C PHE A 61 5.54 0.79 10.65
N HIS A 62 5.51 -0.37 11.30
CA HIS A 62 6.68 -1.24 11.43
C HIS A 62 6.31 -2.69 11.11
N GLU A 63 7.09 -3.27 10.21
CA GLU A 63 7.02 -4.67 9.80
C GLU A 63 8.09 -5.49 10.54
N PRO A 64 7.82 -6.78 10.86
CA PRO A 64 8.80 -7.66 11.51
C PRO A 64 10.01 -8.00 10.62
N GLY A 65 9.89 -7.83 9.30
CA GLY A 65 10.96 -8.04 8.34
C GLY A 65 10.77 -7.21 7.08
N ARG A 66 11.61 -7.47 6.07
CA ARG A 66 11.61 -6.72 4.79
C ARG A 66 11.61 -7.64 3.56
N ASP A 67 11.39 -8.93 3.77
CA ASP A 67 11.21 -9.88 2.67
C ASP A 67 9.72 -9.95 2.26
N ASP A 68 9.45 -10.67 1.18
CA ASP A 68 8.13 -10.79 0.54
C ASP A 68 7.08 -11.49 1.41
N ILE A 69 7.42 -11.92 2.63
CA ILE A 69 6.49 -12.52 3.59
C ILE A 69 6.35 -11.59 4.80
N LEU A 70 7.47 -11.33 5.48
CA LEU A 70 7.52 -10.55 6.71
C LEU A 70 7.25 -9.06 6.50
N GLY A 71 7.37 -8.56 5.27
CA GLY A 71 6.97 -7.20 4.90
C GLY A 71 5.47 -6.95 5.00
N HIS A 72 4.63 -7.99 5.01
CA HIS A 72 3.18 -7.87 4.92
C HIS A 72 2.45 -8.04 6.27
N TYR A 73 3.20 -7.92 7.38
CA TYR A 73 2.66 -8.02 8.73
C TYR A 73 2.94 -6.78 9.57
N ASP A 74 1.99 -6.39 10.41
CA ASP A 74 2.18 -5.39 11.46
C ASP A 74 2.89 -6.03 12.65
N SER A 75 4.05 -5.48 13.01
CA SER A 75 4.92 -6.01 14.07
C SER A 75 4.29 -6.06 15.45
N ARG A 76 3.20 -5.32 15.73
CA ARG A 76 2.50 -5.36 17.01
C ARG A 76 1.68 -6.64 17.19
N TYR A 77 1.20 -7.21 16.08
CA TYR A 77 0.29 -8.36 16.08
C TYR A 77 0.90 -9.61 15.46
N PHE A 78 2.02 -9.48 14.75
CA PHE A 78 2.78 -10.60 14.22
C PHE A 78 3.28 -11.56 15.30
N LYS A 79 3.16 -12.86 15.03
CA LYS A 79 3.71 -13.94 15.87
C LYS A 79 4.64 -14.83 15.06
N GLU A 80 4.10 -15.37 13.97
CA GLU A 80 4.79 -16.20 13.00
C GLU A 80 4.06 -16.10 11.65
N PRO A 81 4.71 -16.42 10.52
CA PRO A 81 4.04 -16.43 9.23
C PRO A 81 2.91 -17.46 9.18
N VAL A 82 1.73 -17.05 8.71
CA VAL A 82 0.59 -17.94 8.50
C VAL A 82 0.79 -18.86 7.29
N SER A 83 0.06 -19.97 7.25
CA SER A 83 0.03 -20.86 6.08
C SER A 83 -0.67 -20.20 4.88
N ASP A 84 -0.43 -20.69 3.66
CA ASP A 84 -1.07 -20.17 2.45
C ASP A 84 -2.61 -20.20 2.52
N SER A 85 -3.18 -21.26 3.11
CA SER A 85 -4.63 -21.39 3.31
C SER A 85 -5.16 -20.37 4.30
N GLU A 86 -4.46 -20.16 5.42
CA GLU A 86 -4.85 -19.19 6.43
C GLU A 86 -4.68 -17.75 5.91
N ARG A 87 -3.64 -17.49 5.11
CA ARG A 87 -3.44 -16.21 4.42
C ARG A 87 -4.62 -15.95 3.48
N ALA A 88 -4.96 -16.88 2.59
CA ALA A 88 -6.06 -16.72 1.66
C ALA A 88 -7.40 -16.44 2.38
N GLU A 89 -7.69 -17.20 3.45
CA GLU A 89 -8.89 -16.98 4.27
C GLU A 89 -8.87 -15.62 4.98
N THR A 90 -7.72 -15.23 5.54
CA THR A 90 -7.58 -13.95 6.25
C THR A 90 -7.76 -12.78 5.30
N LEU A 91 -7.03 -12.75 4.18
CA LEU A 91 -7.10 -11.67 3.18
C LEU A 91 -8.53 -11.52 2.62
N THR A 92 -9.18 -12.65 2.27
CA THR A 92 -10.56 -12.66 1.78
C THR A 92 -11.53 -12.04 2.77
N ASN A 93 -11.45 -12.43 4.04
CA ASN A 93 -12.35 -11.87 5.06
C ASN A 93 -12.02 -10.43 5.40
N MET A 94 -10.74 -10.07 5.38
CA MET A 94 -10.25 -8.72 5.67
C MET A 94 -10.74 -7.71 4.63
N ILE A 95 -10.63 -8.03 3.34
CA ILE A 95 -11.12 -7.11 2.29
C ILE A 95 -12.63 -7.01 2.27
N ARG A 96 -13.35 -8.10 2.57
CA ARG A 96 -14.80 -8.07 2.71
C ARG A 96 -15.22 -7.14 3.84
N ALA A 97 -14.59 -7.27 5.01
CA ALA A 97 -14.84 -6.40 6.16
C ALA A 97 -14.52 -4.94 5.84
N TYR A 98 -13.38 -4.67 5.22
CA TYR A 98 -12.96 -3.34 4.79
C TYR A 98 -13.98 -2.70 3.83
N LEU A 99 -14.33 -3.38 2.73
CA LEU A 99 -15.24 -2.85 1.73
C LEU A 99 -16.65 -2.64 2.32
N ASN A 100 -17.14 -3.57 3.15
CA ASN A 100 -18.41 -3.40 3.84
C ASN A 100 -18.39 -2.19 4.77
N PHE A 101 -17.33 -2.02 5.59
CA PHE A 101 -17.19 -0.87 6.48
C PHE A 101 -17.26 0.46 5.72
N PHE A 102 -16.54 0.59 4.60
CA PHE A 102 -16.58 1.80 3.79
C PHE A 102 -17.95 2.03 3.14
N ASN A 103 -18.60 0.97 2.65
CA ASN A 103 -19.94 1.07 2.07
C ASN A 103 -21.00 1.47 3.12
N GLU A 104 -20.99 0.86 4.30
CA GLU A 104 -21.94 1.09 5.40
C GLU A 104 -21.80 2.49 6.00
N ASN A 105 -20.60 3.06 5.99
CA ASN A 105 -20.33 4.42 6.45
C ASN A 105 -20.37 5.48 5.34
N GLU A 106 -20.77 5.09 4.12
CA GLU A 106 -20.86 5.97 2.94
C GLU A 106 -19.52 6.67 2.61
N LEU A 107 -18.40 5.98 2.84
CA LEU A 107 -17.05 6.48 2.60
C LEU A 107 -16.53 6.08 1.21
N GLU A 108 -15.72 6.94 0.60
CA GLU A 108 -15.16 6.67 -0.72
C GLU A 108 -13.82 5.92 -0.63
N THR A 109 -13.77 4.74 -1.24
CA THR A 109 -12.56 3.93 -1.43
C THR A 109 -12.66 3.15 -2.75
N TRP A 110 -11.52 2.71 -3.28
CA TRP A 110 -11.42 1.76 -4.38
C TRP A 110 -10.20 0.85 -4.22
N ILE A 111 -10.25 -0.33 -4.83
CA ILE A 111 -9.10 -1.25 -4.89
C ILE A 111 -8.08 -0.75 -5.92
N ALA A 112 -6.80 -0.91 -5.62
CA ALA A 112 -5.68 -0.40 -6.42
C ALA A 112 -4.57 -1.46 -6.57
N HIS A 113 -3.55 -1.14 -7.38
CA HIS A 113 -2.30 -1.91 -7.48
C HIS A 113 -2.56 -3.43 -7.71
N GLY A 114 -1.91 -4.31 -6.94
CA GLY A 114 -2.05 -5.77 -7.08
C GLY A 114 -3.47 -6.26 -6.84
N THR A 115 -4.20 -5.61 -5.92
CA THR A 115 -5.62 -5.93 -5.65
C THR A 115 -6.52 -5.62 -6.85
N LEU A 116 -6.27 -4.52 -7.57
CA LEU A 116 -6.97 -4.20 -8.82
C LEU A 116 -6.61 -5.21 -9.93
N LEU A 117 -5.36 -5.70 -9.96
CA LEU A 117 -4.93 -6.71 -10.91
C LEU A 117 -5.62 -8.06 -10.66
N GLY A 118 -5.76 -8.49 -9.41
CA GLY A 118 -6.55 -9.67 -9.06
C GLY A 118 -8.01 -9.51 -9.51
N TRP A 119 -8.59 -8.33 -9.27
CA TRP A 119 -9.95 -8.03 -9.74
C TRP A 119 -10.11 -8.16 -11.25
N TRP A 120 -9.11 -7.72 -12.04
CA TRP A 120 -9.15 -7.80 -13.49
C TRP A 120 -9.31 -9.23 -14.02
N TRP A 121 -8.72 -10.22 -13.36
CA TRP A 121 -8.76 -11.62 -13.81
C TRP A 121 -10.11 -12.30 -13.53
N ASN A 122 -10.59 -12.26 -12.30
CA ASN A 122 -11.86 -12.91 -11.91
C ASN A 122 -12.58 -12.25 -10.72
N GLY A 123 -12.20 -11.02 -10.36
CA GLY A 123 -12.79 -10.37 -9.18
C GLY A 123 -12.31 -10.97 -7.85
N LYS A 124 -11.15 -11.65 -7.82
CA LYS A 124 -10.58 -12.28 -6.62
C LYS A 124 -9.14 -11.87 -6.36
N ILE A 125 -8.66 -12.15 -5.16
CA ILE A 125 -7.26 -11.97 -4.77
C ILE A 125 -6.40 -12.94 -5.58
N LEU A 126 -5.21 -12.49 -6.02
CA LEU A 126 -4.26 -13.37 -6.70
C LEU A 126 -3.74 -14.43 -5.72
N PRO A 127 -3.67 -15.72 -6.07
CA PRO A 127 -3.32 -16.78 -5.12
C PRO A 127 -1.94 -16.64 -4.45
N TRP A 128 -1.02 -15.91 -5.08
CA TRP A 128 0.33 -15.66 -4.57
C TRP A 128 0.47 -14.35 -3.80
N ASP A 129 -0.51 -13.45 -3.85
CA ASP A 129 -0.44 -12.12 -3.23
C ASP A 129 -0.37 -12.20 -1.71
N TRP A 130 0.43 -11.30 -1.12
CA TRP A 130 0.57 -11.15 0.32
C TRP A 130 0.01 -9.82 0.83
N ASP A 131 -0.04 -8.80 -0.03
CA ASP A 131 -0.57 -7.48 0.25
C ASP A 131 -1.96 -7.28 -0.34
N MET A 132 -2.61 -6.26 0.20
CA MET A 132 -3.83 -5.71 -0.36
C MET A 132 -3.73 -4.20 -0.32
N ASP A 133 -4.07 -3.57 -1.43
CA ASP A 133 -3.90 -2.15 -1.64
C ASP A 133 -5.24 -1.49 -1.98
N THR A 134 -5.51 -0.42 -1.24
CA THR A 134 -6.69 0.41 -1.45
C THR A 134 -6.30 1.86 -1.46
N GLN A 135 -7.12 2.66 -2.13
CA GLN A 135 -6.92 4.09 -2.21
C GLN A 135 -8.20 4.83 -1.83
N VAL A 136 -8.01 6.01 -1.25
CA VAL A 136 -9.08 6.92 -0.81
C VAL A 136 -8.74 8.34 -1.26
N PRO A 137 -9.72 9.24 -1.45
CA PRO A 137 -9.40 10.65 -1.59
C PRO A 137 -8.90 11.19 -0.24
N ASP A 138 -8.03 12.19 -0.27
CA ASP A 138 -7.49 12.84 0.94
C ASP A 138 -8.54 13.37 1.91
N THR A 139 -9.69 13.82 1.39
CA THR A 139 -10.86 14.20 2.19
C THR A 139 -11.42 13.03 3.02
N THR A 140 -11.53 11.84 2.44
CA THR A 140 -11.94 10.63 3.18
C THR A 140 -10.86 10.22 4.18
N LEU A 141 -9.58 10.28 3.79
CA LEU A 141 -8.48 9.98 4.70
C LEU A 141 -8.46 10.91 5.93
N ALA A 142 -8.65 12.22 5.72
CA ALA A 142 -8.77 13.19 6.81
C ALA A 142 -9.97 12.87 7.71
N TYR A 143 -11.12 12.55 7.13
CA TYR A 143 -12.31 12.16 7.88
C TYR A 143 -12.09 10.90 8.72
N LEU A 144 -11.44 9.87 8.16
CA LEU A 144 -11.06 8.66 8.89
C LEU A 144 -10.14 9.00 10.07
N ALA A 145 -9.15 9.86 9.86
CA ALA A 145 -8.24 10.30 10.91
C ALA A 145 -8.96 11.02 12.07
N ASP A 146 -9.97 11.83 11.77
CA ASP A 146 -10.71 12.62 12.75
C ASP A 146 -11.78 11.81 13.51
N HIS A 147 -12.38 10.80 12.87
CA HIS A 147 -13.59 10.15 13.38
C HIS A 147 -13.46 8.66 13.66
N PHE A 148 -12.53 7.96 13.01
CA PHE A 148 -12.43 6.51 13.06
C PHE A 148 -11.06 5.98 13.48
N ASN A 149 -10.05 6.84 13.67
CA ASN A 149 -8.73 6.37 14.05
C ASN A 149 -8.76 5.52 15.33
N HIS A 150 -8.08 4.37 15.31
CA HIS A 150 -8.05 3.33 16.33
C HIS A 150 -9.41 2.65 16.60
N THR A 151 -10.34 2.66 15.65
CA THR A 151 -11.57 1.88 15.75
C THR A 151 -11.25 0.40 15.54
N ILE A 152 -11.80 -0.46 16.41
CA ILE A 152 -11.83 -1.92 16.20
C ILE A 152 -13.16 -2.26 15.55
N VAL A 153 -13.10 -2.87 14.37
CA VAL A 153 -14.27 -3.32 13.62
C VAL A 153 -14.38 -4.84 13.72
N GLU A 154 -15.55 -5.31 14.15
CA GLU A 154 -15.86 -6.73 14.20
C GLU A 154 -16.52 -7.16 12.90
N TYR A 155 -16.14 -8.34 12.40
CA TYR A 155 -16.67 -8.92 11.19
C TYR A 155 -16.95 -10.40 11.41
N THR A 156 -18.17 -10.81 11.09
CA THR A 156 -18.60 -12.22 11.13
C THR A 156 -18.91 -12.64 9.71
N THR A 157 -18.31 -13.73 9.25
CA THR A 157 -18.67 -14.27 7.94
C THR A 157 -20.04 -14.94 8.02
N PRO A 158 -20.84 -14.94 6.95
CA PRO A 158 -22.15 -15.60 6.96
C PRO A 158 -22.09 -17.08 7.37
N ASP A 159 -20.99 -17.76 7.04
CA ASP A 159 -20.85 -19.21 7.18
C ASP A 159 -19.97 -19.65 8.36
N SER A 160 -19.47 -18.72 9.18
CA SER A 160 -18.62 -19.06 10.35
C SER A 160 -19.04 -18.29 11.59
N PRO A 161 -19.10 -18.95 12.76
CA PRO A 161 -19.30 -18.27 14.04
C PRO A 161 -18.06 -17.50 14.52
N ILE A 162 -16.95 -17.54 13.77
CA ILE A 162 -15.71 -16.86 14.13
C ILE A 162 -15.87 -15.36 13.87
N ILE A 163 -15.77 -14.58 14.96
CA ILE A 163 -15.68 -13.13 14.89
C ILE A 163 -14.22 -12.75 14.64
N ARG A 164 -13.99 -12.02 13.54
CA ARG A 164 -12.71 -11.40 13.23
C ARG A 164 -12.73 -9.94 13.68
N GLN A 165 -11.58 -9.44 14.11
CA GLN A 165 -11.43 -8.07 14.60
C GLN A 165 -10.32 -7.37 13.82
N TYR A 166 -10.63 -6.17 13.35
CA TYR A 166 -9.71 -5.37 12.54
C TYR A 166 -9.51 -4.00 13.15
N LEU A 167 -8.27 -3.58 13.30
CA LEU A 167 -7.92 -2.23 13.73
C LEU A 167 -7.80 -1.32 12.49
N LEU A 168 -8.59 -0.26 12.44
CA LEU A 168 -8.34 0.86 11.54
C LEU A 168 -7.34 1.83 12.19
N ASP A 169 -6.10 1.82 11.72
CA ASP A 169 -5.01 2.62 12.26
C ASP A 169 -4.58 3.68 11.24
N ILE A 170 -4.74 4.96 11.60
CA ILE A 170 -4.42 6.09 10.73
C ILE A 170 -3.10 6.71 11.18
N ASN A 171 -2.13 6.73 10.27
CA ASN A 171 -0.84 7.36 10.50
C ASN A 171 -1.03 8.87 10.70
N PRO A 172 -0.55 9.48 11.80
CA PRO A 172 -0.62 10.93 11.99
C PRO A 172 0.01 11.72 10.82
N TRP A 173 1.06 11.19 10.21
CA TRP A 173 1.73 11.77 9.03
C TRP A 173 0.86 11.73 7.77
N SER A 174 -0.34 11.13 7.79
CA SER A 174 -1.34 11.25 6.74
C SER A 174 -1.77 12.70 6.48
N ARG A 175 -1.64 13.58 7.48
CA ARG A 175 -1.92 15.03 7.37
C ARG A 175 -0.90 15.78 6.51
N GLN A 176 0.32 15.26 6.41
CA GLN A 176 1.30 15.73 5.45
C GLN A 176 1.06 14.99 4.14
N ARG A 177 0.53 15.65 3.11
CA ARG A 177 0.24 14.98 1.83
C ARG A 177 1.44 14.82 0.89
N GLU A 178 2.46 15.66 1.07
CA GLU A 178 3.76 15.50 0.41
C GLU A 178 4.51 14.27 0.94
N ARG A 179 5.51 13.80 0.19
CA ARG A 179 6.30 12.61 0.56
C ARG A 179 7.08 12.74 1.87
N GLY A 180 7.44 13.97 2.25
CA GLY A 180 8.32 14.21 3.41
C GLY A 180 9.68 13.50 3.26
N LYS A 181 10.18 12.91 4.34
CA LYS A 181 11.41 12.09 4.37
C LYS A 181 11.21 10.69 3.77
N GLY A 182 9.99 10.36 3.31
CA GLY A 182 9.68 9.08 2.69
C GLY A 182 9.51 7.93 3.68
N HIS A 183 9.36 8.20 4.98
CA HIS A 183 9.09 7.18 5.98
C HIS A 183 7.62 6.76 6.01
N ASN A 184 6.71 7.67 5.62
CA ASN A 184 5.27 7.53 5.81
C ASN A 184 4.53 7.55 4.47
N ILE A 185 4.95 6.67 3.55
CA ILE A 185 4.30 6.51 2.23
C ILE A 185 2.87 6.00 2.38
N ILE A 186 2.66 5.04 3.28
CA ILE A 186 1.33 4.51 3.62
C ILE A 186 0.68 5.40 4.68
N ASP A 187 -0.57 5.75 4.41
CA ASP A 187 -1.33 6.72 5.21
C ASP A 187 -2.18 6.07 6.31
N ALA A 188 -2.65 4.85 6.09
CA ALA A 188 -3.43 4.10 7.05
C ALA A 188 -3.35 2.61 6.77
N ARG A 189 -3.70 1.81 7.77
CA ARG A 189 -3.82 0.35 7.66
C ARG A 189 -5.12 -0.16 8.25
N TRP A 190 -5.66 -1.18 7.62
CA TRP A 190 -6.71 -2.03 8.18
C TRP A 190 -6.07 -3.35 8.59
N ILE A 191 -5.91 -3.58 9.89
CA ILE A 191 -5.00 -4.61 10.42
C ILE A 191 -5.81 -5.73 11.09
N ASP A 192 -5.60 -6.98 10.69
CA ASP A 192 -6.05 -8.15 11.44
C ASP A 192 -5.25 -8.27 12.74
N ILE A 193 -5.91 -8.05 13.88
CA ILE A 193 -5.24 -8.03 15.18
C ILE A 193 -4.86 -9.42 15.70
N HIS A 194 -5.28 -10.50 15.02
CA HIS A 194 -4.97 -11.87 15.42
C HIS A 194 -3.57 -12.31 14.95
N ASN A 195 -3.23 -11.99 13.69
CA ASN A 195 -1.98 -12.41 13.04
C ASN A 195 -1.13 -11.26 12.48
N GLY A 196 -1.69 -10.05 12.34
CA GLY A 196 -0.99 -8.86 11.87
C GLY A 196 -1.00 -8.63 10.37
N LEU A 197 -1.66 -9.47 9.55
CA LEU A 197 -1.87 -9.13 8.13
C LEU A 197 -2.69 -7.84 8.01
N TYR A 198 -2.47 -7.07 6.95
CA TYR A 198 -3.14 -5.78 6.79
C TYR A 198 -3.48 -5.45 5.34
N ILE A 199 -4.39 -4.49 5.17
CA ILE A 199 -4.61 -3.75 3.92
C ILE A 199 -3.95 -2.38 4.07
N ASP A 200 -3.13 -2.00 3.10
CA ASP A 200 -2.60 -0.65 3.00
C ASP A 200 -3.64 0.29 2.38
N ILE A 201 -3.82 1.45 3.02
CA ILE A 201 -4.74 2.50 2.59
C ILE A 201 -3.90 3.72 2.24
N THR A 202 -3.93 4.10 0.97
CA THR A 202 -3.16 5.24 0.45
C THR A 202 -4.06 6.39 0.03
N GLY A 203 -3.81 7.59 0.54
CA GLY A 203 -4.55 8.78 0.14
C GLY A 203 -4.06 9.36 -1.19
N LEU A 204 -4.98 9.78 -2.04
CA LEU A 204 -4.67 10.60 -3.21
C LEU A 204 -5.05 12.07 -2.97
N SER A 205 -4.15 12.97 -3.36
CA SER A 205 -4.31 14.44 -3.24
C SER A 205 -3.95 15.16 -4.53
N ARG A 206 -4.50 16.36 -4.73
CA ARG A 206 -4.08 17.28 -5.80
C ARG A 206 -3.03 18.25 -5.25
N LEU A 207 -1.75 17.95 -5.47
CA LEU A 207 -0.66 18.77 -4.94
C LEU A 207 -0.19 19.87 -5.91
N GLU A 208 -0.37 19.65 -7.20
CA GLU A 208 0.16 20.53 -8.27
C GLU A 208 -0.93 21.44 -8.86
N LEU A 209 -1.78 22.05 -8.02
CA LEU A 209 -3.00 22.77 -8.45
C LEU A 209 -2.78 23.89 -9.48
N GLU A 210 -1.62 24.55 -9.48
CA GLU A 210 -1.32 25.63 -10.42
C GLU A 210 -0.99 25.13 -11.84
N HIS A 211 -0.30 23.99 -11.94
CA HIS A 211 0.26 23.49 -13.21
C HIS A 211 -0.49 22.27 -13.74
N HIS A 212 -0.99 21.41 -12.84
CA HIS A 212 -1.63 20.13 -13.13
C HIS A 212 -2.84 19.89 -12.19
N PRO A 213 -3.90 20.73 -12.28
CA PRO A 213 -5.06 20.67 -11.36
C PRO A 213 -5.91 19.40 -11.50
N ASP A 214 -5.74 18.66 -12.59
CA ASP A 214 -6.42 17.40 -12.89
C ASP A 214 -5.63 16.17 -12.43
N ILE A 215 -4.40 16.33 -11.94
CA ILE A 215 -3.57 15.22 -11.46
C ILE A 215 -3.78 15.00 -9.97
N TRP A 216 -4.11 13.75 -9.64
CA TRP A 216 -4.13 13.23 -8.29
C TRP A 216 -2.90 12.37 -8.07
N GLN A 217 -2.30 12.46 -6.90
CA GLN A 217 -1.10 11.70 -6.59
C GLN A 217 -1.03 11.22 -5.14
N CYS A 218 -0.34 10.11 -4.94
CA CYS A 218 0.06 9.65 -3.61
C CYS A 218 1.50 10.07 -3.27
N LYS A 219 1.91 9.76 -2.04
CA LYS A 219 3.28 10.00 -1.55
C LYS A 219 4.35 9.16 -2.24
N ASN A 220 3.95 8.09 -2.92
CA ASN A 220 4.86 7.25 -3.71
C ASN A 220 5.02 7.69 -5.17
N PHE A 221 4.53 8.87 -5.53
CA PHE A 221 4.61 9.42 -6.89
C PHE A 221 3.76 8.67 -7.93
N HIS A 222 2.85 7.78 -7.51
CA HIS A 222 1.77 7.33 -8.41
C HIS A 222 0.88 8.54 -8.72
N LYS A 223 0.70 8.82 -10.01
CA LYS A 223 -0.06 9.95 -10.53
C LYS A 223 -1.17 9.43 -11.42
N TYR A 224 -2.36 9.98 -11.26
CA TYR A 224 -3.53 9.63 -12.05
C TYR A 224 -4.20 10.91 -12.55
N ARG A 225 -4.69 10.90 -13.79
CA ARG A 225 -5.60 11.97 -14.22
C ARG A 225 -6.96 11.73 -13.57
N LEU A 226 -7.65 12.80 -13.23
CA LEU A 226 -8.98 12.74 -12.63
C LEU A 226 -9.95 11.91 -13.47
N ILE A 227 -9.85 12.00 -14.80
CA ILE A 227 -10.70 11.26 -15.76
C ILE A 227 -10.41 9.76 -15.81
N ASP A 228 -9.23 9.33 -15.37
CA ASP A 228 -8.87 7.90 -15.32
C ASP A 228 -9.46 7.25 -14.07
N LEU A 229 -9.70 8.03 -13.02
CA LEU A 229 -10.31 7.58 -11.76
C LEU A 229 -11.83 7.72 -11.78
N TYR A 230 -12.37 8.88 -12.17
CA TYR A 230 -13.78 9.25 -11.98
C TYR A 230 -14.58 9.36 -13.30
N PRO A 231 -15.89 9.04 -13.27
CA PRO A 231 -16.60 8.40 -12.16
C PRO A 231 -16.15 6.94 -11.98
N MET A 232 -15.89 6.53 -10.74
CA MET A 232 -15.47 5.15 -10.47
C MET A 232 -16.54 4.16 -10.89
N ARG A 233 -16.11 2.99 -11.35
CA ARG A 233 -17.01 1.91 -11.73
C ARG A 233 -17.37 1.08 -10.51
N ARG A 234 -18.66 0.84 -10.32
CA ARG A 234 -19.17 -0.10 -9.31
C ARG A 234 -19.01 -1.52 -9.83
N THR A 235 -18.54 -2.41 -8.98
CA THR A 235 -18.24 -3.81 -9.31
C THR A 235 -18.34 -4.67 -8.04
N TYR A 236 -17.86 -5.90 -8.12
CA TYR A 236 -17.70 -6.79 -6.97
C TYR A 236 -16.24 -7.28 -6.89
N PHE A 237 -15.74 -7.43 -5.67
CA PHE A 237 -14.46 -8.06 -5.39
C PHE A 237 -14.62 -8.98 -4.19
N GLU A 238 -14.15 -10.22 -4.30
CA GLU A 238 -14.37 -11.27 -3.30
C GLU A 238 -15.85 -11.44 -2.91
N GLY A 239 -16.78 -11.15 -3.84
CA GLY A 239 -18.22 -11.29 -3.63
C GLY A 239 -18.91 -10.13 -2.89
N VAL A 240 -18.21 -9.05 -2.54
CA VAL A 240 -18.81 -7.85 -1.94
C VAL A 240 -18.72 -6.62 -2.86
N PRO A 241 -19.62 -5.62 -2.72
CA PRO A 241 -19.59 -4.42 -3.55
C PRO A 241 -18.27 -3.66 -3.42
N ALA A 242 -17.66 -3.34 -4.55
CA ALA A 242 -16.39 -2.64 -4.64
C ALA A 242 -16.45 -1.52 -5.70
N LYS A 243 -15.43 -0.66 -5.70
CA LYS A 243 -15.19 0.33 -6.75
C LYS A 243 -13.81 0.12 -7.36
N VAL A 244 -13.69 0.46 -8.65
CA VAL A 244 -12.42 0.49 -9.40
C VAL A 244 -12.31 1.79 -10.21
N PRO A 245 -11.10 2.21 -10.61
CA PRO A 245 -10.91 3.36 -11.51
C PRO A 245 -11.73 3.27 -12.80
N PHE A 246 -12.11 4.42 -13.38
CA PHE A 246 -12.85 4.47 -14.63
C PHE A 246 -12.10 3.86 -15.81
N ALA A 247 -10.80 4.13 -15.93
CA ALA A 247 -9.89 3.59 -16.94
C ALA A 247 -8.95 2.54 -16.32
N TYR A 248 -9.52 1.58 -15.57
CA TYR A 248 -8.76 0.56 -14.83
C TYR A 248 -7.74 -0.19 -15.71
N ASP A 249 -8.03 -0.43 -16.99
CA ASP A 249 -7.16 -1.16 -17.90
C ASP A 249 -5.94 -0.33 -18.29
N GLN A 250 -6.12 0.97 -18.51
CA GLN A 250 -5.01 1.89 -18.71
C GLN A 250 -4.14 1.98 -17.44
N VAL A 251 -4.77 2.14 -16.27
CA VAL A 251 -4.07 2.20 -14.98
C VAL A 251 -3.21 0.96 -14.76
N LEU A 252 -3.77 -0.23 -14.98
CA LEU A 252 -3.04 -1.49 -14.83
C LEU A 252 -1.91 -1.65 -15.85
N ARG A 253 -2.11 -1.24 -17.12
CA ARG A 253 -1.06 -1.32 -18.15
C ARG A 253 0.10 -0.37 -17.88
N GLU A 254 -0.19 0.82 -17.37
CA GLU A 254 0.85 1.79 -16.99
C GLU A 254 1.71 1.28 -15.82
N GLU A 255 1.09 0.53 -14.90
CA GLU A 255 1.78 -0.01 -13.72
C GLU A 255 2.50 -1.36 -13.99
N TYR A 256 1.83 -2.29 -14.67
CA TYR A 256 2.27 -3.69 -14.79
C TYR A 256 2.51 -4.17 -16.23
N SER A 257 2.37 -3.30 -17.24
CA SER A 257 2.40 -3.61 -18.68
C SER A 257 1.26 -4.51 -19.17
N ASP A 258 1.08 -4.59 -20.49
CA ASP A 258 0.07 -5.46 -21.12
C ASP A 258 0.21 -6.95 -20.74
N LYS A 259 1.42 -7.40 -20.37
CA LYS A 259 1.67 -8.80 -20.02
C LYS A 259 0.93 -9.23 -18.78
N ALA A 260 0.85 -8.38 -17.74
CA ALA A 260 0.16 -8.73 -16.51
C ALA A 260 -1.34 -9.01 -16.70
N LEU A 261 -1.92 -8.48 -17.79
CA LEU A 261 -3.33 -8.64 -18.13
C LEU A 261 -3.59 -9.84 -19.08
N THR A 262 -2.54 -10.48 -19.60
CA THR A 262 -2.66 -11.46 -20.69
C THR A 262 -1.83 -12.73 -20.52
N GLU A 263 -0.75 -12.70 -19.72
CA GLU A 263 0.11 -13.86 -19.47
C GLU A 263 -0.61 -14.83 -18.53
N THR A 264 -0.77 -16.08 -18.98
CA THR A 264 -1.56 -17.11 -18.31
C THR A 264 -0.72 -18.05 -17.44
N GLU A 265 0.57 -17.77 -17.27
CA GLU A 265 1.48 -18.53 -16.43
C GLU A 265 2.29 -17.55 -15.57
N PHE A 266 2.12 -17.60 -14.24
CA PHE A 266 2.80 -16.70 -13.33
C PHE A 266 2.89 -17.30 -11.93
N HIS A 267 4.01 -17.07 -11.22
CA HIS A 267 4.24 -17.56 -9.84
C HIS A 267 3.81 -19.02 -9.56
N ASN A 268 4.16 -19.96 -10.44
CA ASN A 268 3.78 -21.39 -10.34
C ASN A 268 2.26 -21.64 -10.35
N HIS A 269 1.52 -20.79 -11.06
CA HIS A 269 0.10 -20.93 -11.32
C HIS A 269 -0.16 -20.76 -12.81
N THR A 270 -1.17 -21.49 -13.28
CA THR A 270 -1.67 -21.42 -14.64
C THR A 270 -3.12 -20.91 -14.61
N TRP A 271 -3.42 -19.93 -15.44
CA TRP A 271 -4.77 -19.44 -15.65
C TRP A 271 -5.54 -20.36 -16.60
N PHE A 272 -6.70 -20.82 -16.16
CA PHE A 272 -7.61 -21.66 -16.95
C PHE A 272 -8.85 -20.86 -17.34
N PRO A 273 -8.95 -20.37 -18.60
CA PRO A 273 -10.08 -19.54 -19.05
C PRO A 273 -11.45 -20.19 -18.85
N GLU A 274 -11.53 -21.52 -18.97
CA GLU A 274 -12.78 -22.29 -18.82
C GLU A 274 -13.30 -22.27 -17.38
N LEU A 275 -12.40 -22.15 -16.41
CA LEU A 275 -12.74 -22.03 -14.99
C LEU A 275 -12.82 -20.57 -14.55
N SER A 276 -12.18 -19.66 -15.30
CA SER A 276 -11.89 -18.30 -14.84
C SER A 276 -11.14 -18.30 -13.50
N GLU A 277 -10.17 -19.19 -13.37
CA GLU A 277 -9.38 -19.38 -12.15
C GLU A 277 -7.89 -19.54 -12.44
N TRP A 278 -7.10 -19.01 -11.51
CA TRP A 278 -5.69 -19.34 -11.36
C TRP A 278 -5.58 -20.61 -10.52
N VAL A 279 -4.95 -21.65 -11.08
CA VAL A 279 -4.76 -22.94 -10.41
C VAL A 279 -3.27 -23.18 -10.23
N SER A 280 -2.86 -23.68 -9.06
CA SER A 280 -1.45 -23.97 -8.81
C SER A 280 -0.96 -25.09 -9.75
N ASP A 281 0.26 -24.95 -10.29
CA ASP A 281 0.82 -25.94 -11.20
C ASP A 281 0.98 -27.32 -10.54
N LYS A 282 1.12 -27.32 -9.21
CA LYS A 282 1.12 -28.53 -8.38
C LYS A 282 -0.24 -29.23 -8.42
N ASP A 283 -1.34 -28.51 -8.24
CA ASP A 283 -2.69 -29.10 -8.29
C ASP A 283 -3.01 -29.63 -9.69
N VAL A 284 -2.57 -28.92 -10.73
CA VAL A 284 -2.68 -29.38 -12.12
C VAL A 284 -1.93 -30.71 -12.31
N ALA A 285 -0.71 -30.82 -11.80
CA ALA A 285 0.08 -32.06 -11.88
C ALA A 285 -0.56 -33.21 -11.11
N ASP A 286 -1.05 -32.95 -9.89
CA ASP A 286 -1.69 -33.95 -9.04
C ASP A 286 -3.01 -34.48 -9.64
N LEU A 287 -3.82 -33.60 -10.25
CA LEU A 287 -5.05 -33.99 -10.96
C LEU A 287 -4.75 -34.78 -12.23
N SER A 288 -3.74 -34.37 -13.00
CA SER A 288 -3.33 -35.07 -14.22
C SER A 288 -2.84 -36.48 -13.92
N ALA A 289 -2.08 -36.66 -12.85
CA ALA A 289 -1.62 -37.97 -12.38
C ALA A 289 -2.79 -38.87 -11.98
N LYS A 290 -3.77 -38.37 -11.22
CA LYS A 290 -4.97 -39.14 -10.82
C LYS A 290 -5.78 -39.61 -12.02
N LEU A 291 -6.03 -38.72 -12.98
CA LEU A 291 -6.75 -39.06 -14.20
C LEU A 291 -6.01 -40.14 -15.01
N SER A 292 -4.68 -40.06 -15.12
CA SER A 292 -3.91 -41.09 -15.84
C SER A 292 -4.00 -42.49 -15.23
N VAL A 293 -4.19 -42.58 -13.91
CA VAL A 293 -4.36 -43.87 -13.19
C VAL A 293 -5.77 -44.44 -13.37
N ASP A 294 -6.79 -43.60 -13.49
CA ASP A 294 -8.18 -44.05 -13.66
C ASP A 294 -8.50 -44.57 -15.09
N TYR A 295 -7.60 -44.35 -16.05
CA TYR A 295 -7.70 -44.83 -17.43
C TYR A 295 -6.81 -46.06 -17.74
N GLU A 296 -6.09 -46.61 -16.75
CA GLU A 296 -5.36 -47.89 -16.83
C GLU A 296 -6.11 -49.02 -16.11
#